data_AF-A0A087WNQ1-F1
#
_entry.id   AF-A0A087WNQ1-F1
#
_cell.length_a   1.000
_cell.length_b   1.000
_cell.length_c   1.000
_cell.angle_alpha   90.00
_cell.angle_beta   90.00
_cell.angle_gamma   90.00
#
_symmetry.space_group_name_H-M   'P 1'
#
loop_
_entity.id
_entity.type
_entity.pdbx_description
1 polymer ?
#
loop_
_entity_poly.entity_id
_entity_poly.type
_entity_poly.pdbx_seq_one_letter_code
_entity_poly.pdbx_strand_id
1 'polypeptide(L)'
;MSPHNFEFHLPLSPEELLKSGGVNQYVVREVLPVKHLSSQLRAFQSAFRAQGPLAILEHFDTVYSILHHFRSIEPGLKEDTLEFLKKVVSRHSQELSSILDDAALSGSDRSAHLNALKMNCYALIRLLESFENMTSQTSLIDLDIGGKGKRARAKATLGFDW
;
A
#
# COMPACT_ATOMS: atom_id res chain seq x y z
N MET A 1 19.72 10.16 -12.46
CA MET A 1 18.59 9.21 -12.62
C MET A 1 17.88 9.58 -13.91
N SER A 2 17.42 8.60 -14.70
CA SER A 2 16.67 8.88 -15.94
C SER A 2 15.35 9.56 -15.59
N PRO A 3 14.89 10.57 -16.36
CA PRO A 3 13.63 11.25 -16.07
C PRO A 3 12.46 10.27 -16.14
N HIS A 4 11.73 10.12 -15.04
CA HIS A 4 10.47 9.39 -15.01
C HIS A 4 9.39 10.26 -15.66
N ASN A 5 9.26 10.17 -16.99
CA ASN A 5 8.24 10.85 -17.77
C ASN A 5 6.86 10.17 -17.65
N PHE A 6 6.42 9.91 -16.41
CA PHE A 6 5.07 9.44 -16.13
C PHE A 6 4.42 10.23 -15.00
N GLU A 7 3.10 10.21 -14.93
CA GLU A 7 2.33 10.69 -13.80
C GLU A 7 1.60 9.52 -13.13
N PHE A 8 1.73 9.42 -11.81
CA PHE A 8 0.92 8.51 -11.02
C PHE A 8 -0.41 9.20 -10.67
N HIS A 9 -1.50 8.65 -11.19
CA HIS A 9 -2.85 9.04 -10.82
C HIS A 9 -3.34 8.11 -9.72
N LEU A 10 -3.90 8.67 -8.65
CA LEU A 10 -4.47 7.88 -7.56
C LEU A 10 -5.71 7.14 -8.08
N PRO A 11 -5.69 5.81 -8.15
CA PRO A 11 -6.82 5.05 -8.68
C PRO A 11 -7.91 4.90 -7.60
N LEU A 12 -9.16 4.74 -8.04
CA LEU A 12 -10.26 4.39 -7.12
C LEU A 12 -10.28 2.89 -6.81
N SER A 13 -9.86 2.08 -7.78
CA SER A 13 -9.72 0.62 -7.68
C SER A 13 -8.32 0.18 -8.17
N PRO A 14 -7.64 -0.77 -7.49
CA PRO A 14 -6.31 -1.22 -7.91
C PRO A 14 -6.26 -1.69 -9.37
N GLU A 15 -7.35 -2.26 -9.87
CA GLU A 15 -7.48 -2.76 -11.24
C GLU A 15 -7.36 -1.66 -12.31
N GLU A 16 -7.57 -0.40 -11.96
CA GLU A 16 -7.31 0.74 -12.86
C GLU A 16 -5.83 0.86 -13.22
N LEU A 17 -4.92 0.45 -12.33
CA LEU A 17 -3.48 0.50 -12.58
C LEU A 17 -3.02 -0.54 -13.61
N LEU A 18 -3.86 -1.51 -13.96
CA LEU A 18 -3.58 -2.49 -15.03
C LEU A 18 -4.03 -1.99 -16.41
N LYS A 19 -4.84 -0.94 -16.46
CA LYS A 19 -5.40 -0.40 -17.70
C LYS A 19 -4.61 0.83 -18.12
N SER A 20 -4.40 1.02 -19.42
CA SER A 20 -3.83 2.26 -19.93
C SER A 20 -4.84 3.40 -19.74
N GLY A 21 -4.65 4.24 -18.72
CA GLY A 21 -5.53 5.37 -18.43
C GLY A 21 -5.26 6.63 -19.27
N GLY A 22 -4.13 6.70 -19.98
CA GLY A 22 -3.75 7.84 -20.82
C GLY A 22 -2.26 7.85 -21.19
N VAL A 23 -1.85 8.79 -22.06
CA VAL A 23 -0.44 9.00 -22.41
C VAL A 23 0.34 9.45 -21.16
N ASN A 24 1.52 8.86 -20.95
CA ASN A 24 2.40 9.13 -19.81
C ASN A 24 1.78 8.84 -18.43
N GLN A 25 0.78 7.97 -18.34
CA GLN A 25 0.29 7.52 -17.04
C GLN A 25 1.04 6.28 -16.56
N TYR A 26 1.31 6.22 -15.26
CA TYR A 26 1.83 5.01 -14.65
C TYR A 26 0.83 3.88 -14.80
N VAL A 27 1.33 2.72 -15.23
CA VAL A 27 0.61 1.44 -15.21
C VAL A 27 1.52 0.38 -14.59
N VAL A 28 0.90 -0.55 -13.87
CA VAL A 28 1.57 -1.75 -13.38
C VAL A 28 1.98 -2.57 -14.59
N ARG A 29 3.27 -2.90 -14.68
CA ARG A 29 3.85 -3.61 -15.83
C ARG A 29 3.70 -5.11 -15.65
N GLU A 30 3.91 -5.58 -14.43
CA GLU A 30 3.87 -7.00 -14.11
C GLU A 30 3.22 -7.25 -12.76
N VAL A 31 2.37 -8.28 -12.71
CA VAL A 31 1.91 -8.89 -11.46
C VAL A 31 2.81 -10.09 -11.16
N LEU A 32 3.71 -9.90 -10.20
CA LEU A 32 4.74 -10.87 -9.86
C LEU A 32 4.15 -12.13 -9.21
N PRO A 33 4.62 -13.33 -9.59
CA PRO A 33 4.23 -14.56 -8.92
C PRO A 33 4.58 -14.55 -7.42
N VAL A 34 3.72 -15.14 -6.57
CA VAL A 34 3.88 -15.18 -5.11
C VAL A 34 5.28 -15.62 -4.66
N LYS A 35 5.86 -16.62 -5.32
CA LYS A 35 7.21 -17.15 -5.03
C LYS A 35 8.34 -16.12 -5.15
N HIS A 36 8.13 -15.02 -5.88
CA HIS A 36 9.14 -13.97 -6.08
C HIS A 36 8.95 -12.77 -5.14
N LEU A 37 7.81 -12.65 -4.46
CA LEU A 37 7.47 -11.46 -3.69
C LEU A 37 8.45 -11.21 -2.54
N SER A 38 8.83 -12.24 -1.79
CA SER A 38 9.78 -12.09 -0.69
C SER A 38 11.16 -11.63 -1.16
N SER A 39 11.65 -12.13 -2.30
CA SER A 39 12.91 -11.64 -2.89
C SER A 39 12.80 -10.21 -3.41
N GLN A 40 11.68 -9.86 -4.02
CA GLN A 40 11.45 -8.53 -4.58
C GLN A 40 11.25 -7.47 -3.48
N LEU A 41 10.64 -7.85 -2.35
CA LEU A 41 10.55 -6.98 -1.17
C LEU A 41 11.94 -6.67 -0.61
N ARG A 42 12.85 -7.66 -0.54
CA ARG A 42 14.24 -7.42 -0.12
C ARG A 42 14.99 -6.52 -1.10
N ALA A 43 14.77 -6.69 -2.40
CA ALA A 43 15.34 -5.80 -3.42
C ALA A 43 14.85 -4.35 -3.22
N PHE A 44 13.55 -4.17 -2.97
CA PHE A 44 12.98 -2.86 -2.67
C PHE A 44 13.56 -2.25 -1.38
N GLN A 45 13.69 -3.04 -0.31
CA GLN A 45 14.36 -2.60 0.92
C GLN A 45 15.81 -2.16 0.68
N SER A 46 16.54 -2.87 -0.19
CA SER A 46 17.90 -2.51 -0.57
C SER A 46 17.93 -1.19 -1.36
N ALA A 47 17.05 -1.02 -2.33
CA ALA A 47 16.93 0.22 -3.11
C ALA A 47 16.56 1.40 -2.20
N PHE A 48 15.65 1.21 -1.25
CA PHE A 48 15.29 2.25 -0.27
C PHE A 48 16.48 2.71 0.58
N ARG A 49 17.40 1.80 0.94
CA ARG A 49 18.64 2.19 1.64
C ARG A 49 19.58 3.04 0.78
N ALA A 50 19.56 2.84 -0.54
CA ALA A 50 20.45 3.54 -1.47
C ALA A 50 19.89 4.90 -1.92
N GLN A 51 18.60 4.97 -2.24
CA GLN A 51 17.97 6.16 -2.84
C GLN A 51 16.76 6.70 -2.08
N GLY A 52 16.51 6.19 -0.86
CA GLY A 52 15.45 6.67 0.00
C GLY A 52 14.05 6.39 -0.55
N PRO A 53 13.06 7.24 -0.21
CA PRO A 53 11.65 7.04 -0.56
C PRO A 53 11.34 7.00 -2.06
N LEU A 54 12.24 7.52 -2.90
CA LEU A 54 12.13 7.45 -4.36
C LEU A 54 12.26 6.02 -4.91
N ALA A 55 12.75 5.07 -4.11
CA ALA A 55 12.79 3.65 -4.48
C ALA A 55 11.44 3.08 -4.93
N ILE A 56 10.32 3.64 -4.47
CA ILE A 56 9.00 3.19 -4.90
C ILE A 56 8.78 3.35 -6.41
N LEU A 57 9.44 4.30 -7.07
CA LEU A 57 9.27 4.56 -8.51
C LEU A 57 9.70 3.36 -9.38
N GLU A 58 10.57 2.50 -8.84
CA GLU A 58 11.09 1.30 -9.50
C GLU A 58 10.46 0.02 -8.94
N HIS A 59 9.86 0.08 -7.75
CA HIS A 59 9.41 -1.08 -6.99
C HIS A 59 7.92 -1.11 -6.68
N PHE A 60 7.14 -0.19 -7.25
CA PHE A 60 5.69 -0.14 -7.02
C PHE A 60 4.99 -1.46 -7.43
N ASP A 61 5.40 -2.10 -8.54
CA ASP A 61 4.84 -3.38 -8.98
C ASP A 61 5.01 -4.50 -7.94
N THR A 62 6.08 -4.47 -7.13
CA THR A 62 6.26 -5.40 -6.00
C THR A 62 5.14 -5.23 -4.97
N VAL A 63 4.85 -3.98 -4.59
CA VAL A 63 3.82 -3.68 -3.60
C VAL A 63 2.43 -3.97 -4.17
N TYR A 64 2.20 -3.60 -5.42
CA TYR A 64 0.96 -3.93 -6.12
C TYR A 64 0.71 -5.45 -6.13
N SER A 65 1.74 -6.24 -6.45
CA SER A 65 1.61 -7.70 -6.50
C SER A 65 1.31 -8.31 -5.12
N ILE A 66 1.89 -7.74 -4.06
CA ILE A 66 1.57 -8.11 -2.67
C ILE A 66 0.10 -7.81 -2.34
N LEU A 67 -0.40 -6.63 -2.71
CA LEU A 67 -1.82 -6.26 -2.54
C LEU A 67 -2.74 -7.18 -3.36
N HIS A 68 -2.38 -7.46 -4.60
CA HIS A 68 -3.13 -8.35 -5.50
C HIS A 68 -3.23 -9.77 -4.93
N HIS A 69 -2.15 -10.29 -4.34
CA HIS A 69 -2.09 -11.61 -3.75
C HIS A 69 -2.35 -11.64 -2.24
N PHE A 70 -2.86 -10.56 -1.64
CA PHE A 70 -2.86 -10.35 -0.19
C PHE A 70 -3.53 -11.49 0.60
N ARG A 71 -4.59 -12.12 0.08
CA ARG A 71 -5.25 -13.24 0.74
C ARG A 71 -4.46 -14.56 0.69
N SER A 72 -3.60 -14.72 -0.31
CA SER A 72 -2.86 -15.96 -0.59
C SER A 72 -1.42 -15.98 -0.09
N ILE A 73 -0.87 -14.84 0.30
CA ILE A 73 0.50 -14.75 0.80
C ILE A 73 0.58 -15.01 2.31
N GLU A 74 1.77 -15.42 2.77
CA GLU A 74 2.05 -15.71 4.17
C GLU A 74 1.88 -14.45 5.05
N PRO A 75 1.37 -14.59 6.30
CA PRO A 75 1.20 -13.45 7.21
C PRO A 75 2.46 -12.63 7.43
N GLY A 76 3.61 -13.30 7.59
CA GLY A 76 4.90 -12.63 7.81
C GLY A 76 5.28 -11.68 6.67
N LEU A 77 5.00 -12.06 5.41
CA LEU A 77 5.27 -11.17 4.27
C LEU A 77 4.39 -9.92 4.30
N LYS A 78 3.14 -10.02 4.76
CA LYS A 78 2.21 -8.88 4.89
C LYS A 78 2.72 -7.91 5.95
N GLU A 79 3.09 -8.44 7.11
CA GLU A 79 3.59 -7.69 8.27
C GLU A 79 4.91 -6.98 7.92
N ASP A 80 5.87 -7.71 7.33
CA ASP A 80 7.14 -7.15 6.86
C ASP A 80 6.92 -6.00 5.87
N THR A 81 5.98 -6.17 4.94
CA THR A 81 5.64 -5.12 3.97
C THR A 81 5.03 -3.91 4.65
N LEU A 82 4.13 -4.11 5.62
CA LEU A 82 3.48 -3.03 6.36
C LEU A 82 4.48 -2.22 7.17
N GLU A 83 5.32 -2.89 7.96
CA GLU A 83 6.36 -2.23 8.72
C GLU A 83 7.31 -1.45 7.82
N PHE A 84 7.67 -2.05 6.69
CA PHE A 84 8.55 -1.40 5.73
C PHE A 84 7.91 -0.15 5.12
N LEU A 85 6.68 -0.22 4.62
CA LEU A 85 6.00 0.94 4.04
C LEU A 85 5.77 2.06 5.06
N LYS A 86 5.50 1.74 6.33
CA LYS A 86 5.46 2.73 7.41
C LYS A 86 6.79 3.47 7.55
N LYS A 87 7.92 2.75 7.48
CA LYS A 87 9.27 3.34 7.51
C LYS A 87 9.51 4.23 6.28
N VAL A 88 9.12 3.79 5.09
CA VAL A 88 9.26 4.57 3.85
C VAL A 88 8.47 5.88 3.92
N VAL A 89 7.19 5.82 4.28
CA VAL A 89 6.33 7.01 4.39
C VAL A 89 6.82 7.96 5.48
N SER A 90 7.22 7.44 6.64
CA SER A 90 7.79 8.25 7.73
C SER A 90 9.06 8.99 7.28
N ARG A 91 9.96 8.29 6.59
CA ARG A 91 11.18 8.89 6.05
C ARG A 91 10.86 9.96 5.00
N HIS A 92 9.95 9.68 4.09
CA HIS A 92 9.54 10.66 3.07
C HIS A 92 8.97 11.92 3.73
N SER A 93 8.10 11.77 4.73
CA SER A 93 7.52 12.89 5.47
C SER A 93 8.56 13.76 6.16
N GLN A 94 9.66 13.18 6.66
CA GLN A 94 10.74 13.94 7.29
C GLN A 94 11.56 14.74 6.27
N GLU A 95 11.71 14.22 5.05
CA GLU A 95 12.45 14.87 3.96
C GLU A 95 11.60 15.91 3.21
N LEU A 96 10.26 15.84 3.30
CA LEU A 96 9.36 16.71 2.54
C LEU A 96 9.64 18.20 2.72
N SER A 97 9.87 18.68 3.95
CA SER A 97 10.12 20.10 4.17
C SER A 97 11.36 20.59 3.41
N SER A 98 12.47 19.83 3.45
CA SER A 98 13.67 20.25 2.72
C SER A 98 13.50 20.16 1.21
N ILE A 99 12.73 19.18 0.72
CA ILE A 99 12.42 19.04 -0.70
C ILE A 99 11.58 20.24 -1.19
N LEU A 100 10.63 20.69 -0.39
CA LEU A 100 9.76 21.82 -0.73
C LEU A 100 10.49 23.17 -0.69
N ASP A 101 11.43 23.32 0.25
CA ASP A 101 12.23 24.54 0.41
C ASP A 101 13.39 24.65 -0.60
N ASP A 102 13.71 23.57 -1.32
CA ASP A 102 14.78 23.57 -2.32
C ASP A 102 14.36 24.27 -3.62
N ALA A 103 14.72 25.54 -3.72
CA ALA A 103 14.52 26.37 -4.92
C ALA A 103 15.35 25.91 -6.13
N ALA A 104 16.39 25.10 -5.94
CA ALA A 104 17.22 24.56 -7.03
C ALA A 104 16.68 23.23 -7.59
N LEU A 105 15.64 22.65 -6.97
CA LEU A 105 15.07 21.37 -7.38
C LEU A 105 14.50 21.45 -8.80
N SER A 106 14.98 20.58 -9.68
CA SER A 106 14.54 20.56 -11.07
C SER A 106 13.07 20.16 -11.20
N GLY A 107 12.42 20.56 -12.29
CA GLY A 107 11.03 20.16 -12.56
C GLY A 107 10.86 18.64 -12.66
N SER A 108 11.87 17.92 -13.17
CA SER A 108 11.85 16.45 -13.24
C SER A 108 11.93 15.82 -11.85
N ASP A 109 12.80 16.33 -10.98
CA ASP A 109 12.96 15.80 -9.63
C ASP A 109 11.71 16.09 -8.77
N ARG A 110 11.12 17.29 -8.94
CA ARG A 110 9.84 17.64 -8.31
C ARG A 110 8.74 16.65 -8.70
N SER A 111 8.63 16.31 -9.98
CA SER A 111 7.67 15.32 -10.49
C SER A 111 7.95 13.91 -9.94
N ALA A 112 9.22 13.51 -9.85
CA ALA A 112 9.62 12.23 -9.26
C ALA A 112 9.21 12.14 -7.78
N HIS A 113 9.47 13.18 -6.99
CA HIS A 113 9.04 13.26 -5.59
C HIS A 113 7.51 13.23 -5.45
N LEU A 114 6.79 13.97 -6.29
CA LEU A 114 5.32 13.96 -6.28
C LEU A 114 4.76 12.56 -6.57
N ASN A 115 5.27 11.89 -7.61
CA ASN A 115 4.85 10.52 -7.94
C ASN A 115 5.19 9.55 -6.81
N ALA A 116 6.40 9.62 -6.27
CA ALA A 116 6.83 8.77 -5.17
C ALA A 116 5.96 9.00 -3.92
N LEU A 117 5.56 10.24 -3.64
CA LEU A 117 4.70 10.56 -2.51
C LEU A 117 3.32 9.93 -2.70
N LYS A 118 2.69 10.14 -3.86
CA LYS A 118 1.39 9.53 -4.20
C LYS A 118 1.46 8.00 -4.10
N MET A 119 2.48 7.39 -4.69
CA MET A 119 2.69 5.93 -4.68
C MET A 119 2.88 5.37 -3.27
N ASN A 120 3.76 5.97 -2.46
CA ASN A 120 4.05 5.52 -1.10
C ASN A 120 2.80 5.63 -0.20
N CYS A 121 2.07 6.74 -0.27
CA CYS A 121 0.84 6.93 0.50
C CYS A 121 -0.24 5.95 0.06
N TYR A 122 -0.48 5.83 -1.25
CA TYR A 122 -1.45 4.89 -1.80
C TYR A 122 -1.14 3.45 -1.35
N ALA A 123 0.11 3.01 -1.53
CA ALA A 123 0.57 1.69 -1.13
C ALA A 123 0.28 1.39 0.35
N LEU A 124 0.64 2.30 1.26
CA LEU A 124 0.43 2.12 2.70
C LEU A 124 -1.07 2.06 3.05
N ILE A 125 -1.88 2.97 2.49
CA ILE A 125 -3.33 3.03 2.74
C ILE A 125 -4.00 1.73 2.26
N ARG A 126 -3.72 1.30 1.02
CA ARG A 126 -4.30 0.07 0.47
C ARG A 126 -3.91 -1.17 1.25
N LEU A 127 -2.68 -1.18 1.79
CA LEU A 127 -2.22 -2.29 2.61
C LEU A 127 -2.99 -2.34 3.94
N LEU A 128 -3.16 -1.19 4.62
CA LEU A 128 -3.96 -1.08 5.84
C LEU A 128 -5.41 -1.51 5.61
N GLU A 129 -6.05 -1.01 4.55
CA GLU A 129 -7.41 -1.41 4.15
C GLU A 129 -7.51 -2.93 3.93
N SER A 130 -6.47 -3.55 3.36
CA SER A 130 -6.45 -5.00 3.14
C SER A 130 -6.38 -5.79 4.44
N PHE A 131 -5.63 -5.31 5.44
CA PHE A 131 -5.60 -5.89 6.79
C PHE A 131 -6.95 -5.76 7.51
N GLU A 132 -7.57 -4.58 7.44
CA GLU A 132 -8.88 -4.33 8.04
C GLU A 132 -9.95 -5.25 7.44
N ASN A 133 -10.02 -5.32 6.11
CA ASN A 133 -10.96 -6.18 5.40
C ASN A 133 -10.78 -7.67 5.71
N MET A 134 -9.54 -8.14 5.90
CA MET A 134 -9.26 -9.53 6.29
C MET A 134 -9.73 -9.83 7.72
N THR A 135 -9.51 -8.89 8.64
CA THR A 135 -9.96 -8.99 10.04
C THR A 135 -11.49 -9.02 10.12
N SER A 136 -12.18 -8.13 9.40
CA SER A 136 -13.65 -8.08 9.35
C SER A 136 -14.28 -9.34 8.76
N GLN A 137 -13.65 -9.97 7.76
CA GLN A 137 -14.14 -11.25 7.23
C GLN A 137 -13.94 -12.39 8.23
N THR A 138 -12.81 -12.40 8.93
CA THR A 138 -12.52 -13.44 9.92
C THR A 138 -13.49 -13.36 11.11
N SER A 139 -13.81 -12.15 11.59
CA SER A 139 -14.78 -11.96 12.66
C SER A 139 -16.21 -12.37 12.27
N LEU A 140 -16.62 -12.17 11.02
CA LEU A 140 -17.90 -12.65 10.50
C LEU A 140 -17.98 -14.18 10.45
N ILE A 141 -16.89 -14.85 10.05
CA ILE A 141 -16.83 -16.31 9.99
C ILE A 141 -16.87 -16.92 11.40
N ASP A 142 -16.17 -16.33 12.37
CA ASP A 142 -16.16 -16.82 13.76
C ASP A 142 -17.55 -16.73 14.43
N LEU A 143 -18.34 -15.70 14.07
CA LEU A 143 -19.74 -15.59 14.48
C LEU A 143 -20.63 -16.69 13.88
N ASP A 144 -20.35 -17.14 12.65
CA ASP A 144 -21.17 -18.14 11.95
C ASP A 144 -20.84 -19.58 12.40
N ILE A 145 -19.62 -19.82 12.88
CA ILE A 145 -19.19 -21.14 13.41
C ILE A 145 -19.64 -21.36 14.87
N GLY A 146 -19.89 -20.30 15.64
CA GLY A 146 -20.38 -20.37 17.04
C GLY A 146 -21.90 -20.64 17.19
N GLY A 147 -22.65 -20.73 16.09
CA GLY A 147 -24.12 -20.69 16.07
C GLY A 147 -24.87 -22.01 16.35
N LYS A 148 -24.57 -22.75 17.42
CA LYS A 148 -25.48 -23.79 17.94
C LYS A 148 -25.55 -23.78 19.48
N GLY A 149 -26.30 -22.83 20.02
CA GLY A 149 -26.55 -22.75 21.46
C GLY A 149 -27.77 -21.91 21.84
N LYS A 150 -28.95 -22.55 21.81
CA LYS A 150 -30.20 -22.26 22.55
C LYS A 150 -30.64 -20.79 22.76
N ARG A 151 -31.83 -20.51 22.20
CA ARG A 151 -32.72 -19.38 22.54
C ARG A 151 -32.88 -19.23 24.07
N ALA A 152 -32.60 -18.04 24.58
CA ALA A 152 -33.27 -17.49 25.76
C ALA A 152 -33.62 -16.03 25.47
N ARG A 153 -34.94 -15.77 25.40
CA ARG A 153 -35.52 -14.45 25.24
C ARG A 153 -35.40 -13.72 26.58
N ALA A 154 -34.58 -12.69 26.67
CA ALA A 154 -34.63 -11.73 27.76
C ALA A 154 -34.98 -10.34 27.20
N LYS A 155 -36.10 -9.80 27.67
CA LYS A 155 -36.56 -8.44 27.40
C LYS A 155 -35.96 -7.53 28.47
N ALA A 156 -35.63 -6.30 28.05
CA ALA A 156 -35.77 -5.03 28.78
C ALA A 156 -34.49 -4.27 29.18
N THR A 157 -34.36 -3.11 28.50
CA THR A 157 -34.13 -1.74 29.02
C THR A 157 -32.76 -1.30 29.54
N LEU A 158 -32.55 0.02 29.34
CA LEU A 158 -31.45 0.90 29.76
C LEU A 158 -30.27 0.86 28.78
N GLY A 159 -29.86 1.93 28.11
CA GLY A 159 -29.97 3.37 28.34
C GLY A 159 -28.61 3.92 27.93
N PHE A 160 -28.54 4.62 26.79
CA PHE A 160 -27.28 5.17 26.28
C PHE A 160 -27.33 6.68 26.53
N ASP A 161 -26.41 7.17 27.35
CA ASP A 161 -26.17 8.59 27.59
C ASP A 161 -24.89 8.99 26.84
N TRP A 162 -24.89 10.20 26.30
CA TRP A 162 -23.82 10.78 25.45
C TRP A 162 -22.53 11.08 26.21
#